data_AF-A0A1A8KMT9-F1
#
_entry.id   AF-A0A1A8KMT9-F1
#
_cell.length_a   1.000
_cell.length_b   1.000
_cell.length_c   1.000
_cell.angle_alpha   90.00
_cell.angle_beta   90.00
_cell.angle_gamma   90.00
#
_symmetry.space_group_name_H-M   'P 1'
#
loop_
_entity.id
_entity.type
_entity.pdbx_description
1 polymer ?
#
loop_
_entity_poly.entity_id
_entity_poly.type
_entity_poly.pdbx_seq_one_letter_code
_entity_poly.pdbx_strand_id
1 'polypeptide(L)' 'SGRKEVQLFCISGHCSGLVFQVEFKLSEVQEHQRTVNELNVVLDSKDPQSFSSFLSRVEENNNLLLFFRTL' A
#
# COMPACT_ATOMS: atom_id res chain seq x y z
N SER A 1 7.46 26.34 -14.05
CA SER A 1 7.27 25.31 -15.10
C SER A 1 6.76 24.02 -14.48
N GLY A 2 5.61 23.55 -14.98
CA GLY A 2 5.06 22.18 -14.88
C GLY A 2 5.02 21.51 -13.51
N ARG A 3 3.89 21.58 -12.80
CA ARG A 3 3.60 20.59 -11.76
C ARG A 3 3.37 19.25 -12.47
N LYS A 4 4.29 18.30 -12.30
CA LYS A 4 4.18 16.91 -12.78
C LYS A 4 2.93 16.28 -12.17
N GLU A 5 2.04 15.75 -13.01
CA GLU A 5 0.82 15.08 -12.53
C GLU A 5 1.18 13.76 -11.86
N VAL A 6 1.14 13.76 -10.52
CA VAL A 6 1.21 12.54 -9.71
C VAL A 6 -0.19 11.93 -9.69
N GLN A 7 -0.34 10.76 -10.33
CA GLN A 7 -1.62 10.06 -10.34
C GLN A 7 -1.80 9.31 -9.02
N LEU A 8 -2.90 9.63 -8.32
CA LEU A 8 -3.32 8.95 -7.11
C LEU A 8 -4.24 7.79 -7.49
N PHE A 9 -3.89 6.59 -7.02
CA PHE A 9 -4.71 5.39 -7.18
C PHE A 9 -5.23 4.97 -5.82
N CYS A 10 -6.47 4.53 -5.80
CA CYS A 10 -7.11 3.95 -4.63
C CYS A 10 -7.71 2.61 -5.02
N ILE A 11 -7.33 1.56 -4.30
CA ILE A 11 -7.87 0.21 -4.45
C ILE A 11 -8.48 -0.18 -3.12
N SER A 12 -9.76 -0.53 -3.10
CA SER A 12 -10.41 -1.12 -1.94
C SER A 12 -10.73 -2.59 -2.20
N GLY A 13 -10.76 -3.38 -1.14
CA GLY A 13 -11.01 -4.79 -1.21
C GLY A 13 -11.45 -5.39 0.11
N HIS A 14 -11.90 -6.63 0.04
CA HIS A 14 -12.26 -7.43 1.20
C HIS A 14 -11.76 -8.86 0.97
N CYS A 15 -10.96 -9.38 1.89
CA CYS A 15 -10.48 -10.76 1.87
C CYS A 15 -10.53 -11.34 3.28
N SER A 16 -10.95 -12.61 3.42
CA SER A 16 -10.93 -13.34 4.70
C SER A 16 -11.54 -12.60 5.91
N GLY A 17 -12.55 -11.74 5.68
CA GLY A 17 -13.20 -10.95 6.74
C GLY A 17 -12.49 -9.64 7.11
N LEU A 18 -11.44 -9.28 6.38
CA LEU A 18 -10.67 -8.06 6.51
C LEU A 18 -11.01 -7.12 5.36
N VAL A 19 -11.48 -5.91 5.68
CA VAL A 19 -11.69 -4.85 4.70
C VAL A 19 -10.43 -4.01 4.63
N PHE A 20 -9.97 -3.72 3.41
CA PHE A 20 -8.76 -2.95 3.18
C PHE A 20 -8.95 -1.89 2.10
N GLN A 21 -8.15 -0.84 2.22
CA GLN A 21 -7.98 0.19 1.22
C GLN A 21 -6.49 0.51 1.10
N VAL A 22 -6.01 0.60 -0.12
CA VAL A 22 -4.63 0.96 -0.43
C VAL A 22 -4.66 2.15 -1.36
N GLU A 23 -3.99 3.22 -0.94
CA GLU A 23 -3.80 4.43 -1.70
C GLU A 23 -2.32 4.57 -2.07
N PHE A 24 -2.03 4.85 -3.33
CA PHE A 24 -0.65 5.04 -3.78
C PHE A 24 -0.50 6.08 -4.88
N LYS A 25 0.65 6.75 -4.87
CA LYS A 25 1.03 7.74 -5.88
C LYS A 25 2.07 7.19 -6.83
N LEU A 26 1.78 7.24 -8.12
CA LEU A 26 2.73 6.87 -9.17
C LEU A 26 3.51 8.10 -9.65
N SER A 27 4.83 7.94 -9.82
CA SER A 27 5.65 8.90 -10.55
C SER A 27 5.34 8.86 -12.05
N GLU A 28 5.69 9.94 -12.78
CA GLU A 28 5.69 9.93 -14.24
C GLU A 28 6.46 8.72 -14.79
N VAL A 29 5.94 8.19 -15.90
CA VAL A 29 6.47 7.04 -16.61
C VAL A 29 7.87 7.37 -17.14
N GLN A 30 8.91 6.75 -16.57
CA GLN A 30 10.07 6.41 -17.38
C GLN A 30 9.65 5.16 -18.16
N GLU A 31 9.93 5.11 -19.46
CA GLU A 31 9.23 4.31 -20.49
C GLU A 31 8.91 2.84 -20.16
N HIS A 32 9.52 2.24 -19.12
CA HIS A 32 9.29 0.86 -18.68
C HIS A 32 9.24 0.65 -17.15
N GLN A 33 9.22 1.72 -16.34
CA GLN A 33 9.22 1.60 -14.89
C GLN A 33 8.30 2.66 -14.25
N ARG A 34 7.35 2.19 -13.43
CA ARG A 34 6.51 3.03 -12.58
C ARG A 34 6.96 2.85 -11.14
N THR A 35 7.24 3.96 -10.47
CA THR A 35 7.64 3.96 -9.06
C THR A 35 6.46 4.42 -8.22
N VAL A 36 6.18 3.68 -7.14
CA VAL A 36 5.25 4.11 -6.08
C VAL A 36 6.04 4.98 -5.12
N ASN A 37 5.71 6.27 -5.06
CA ASN A 37 6.43 7.25 -4.23
C ASN A 37 5.83 7.40 -2.84
N GLU A 38 4.52 7.21 -2.73
CA GLU A 38 3.78 7.27 -1.48
C GLU A 38 2.79 6.13 -1.50
N LEU A 39 2.66 5.46 -0.36
CA LEU A 39 1.75 4.36 -0.14
C LEU A 39 1.10 4.56 1.23
N ASN A 40 -0.21 4.48 1.25
CA ASN A 40 -1.01 4.47 2.46
C ASN A 40 -1.92 3.25 2.45
N VAL A 41 -2.06 2.61 3.60
CA VAL A 41 -2.86 1.39 3.76
C VAL A 41 -3.79 1.60 4.94
N VAL A 42 -5.10 1.49 4.70
CA VAL A 42 -6.14 1.56 5.72
C VAL A 42 -6.79 0.20 5.82
N LEU A 43 -6.78 -0.39 7.01
CA LEU A 43 -7.42 -1.67 7.29
C LEU A 43 -8.48 -1.52 8.38
N ASP A 44 -9.58 -2.25 8.21
CA ASP A 44 -10.57 -2.48 9.26
C ASP A 44 -10.33 -3.88 9.86
N SER A 45 -9.48 -3.93 10.89
CA SER A 45 -9.13 -5.16 11.60
C SER A 45 -9.80 -5.22 12.97
N LYS A 46 -10.31 -6.41 13.31
CA LYS A 46 -10.84 -6.72 14.65
C LYS A 46 -9.74 -6.95 15.69
N ASP A 47 -8.48 -7.13 15.26
CA ASP A 47 -7.31 -7.27 16.11
C ASP A 47 -6.18 -6.32 15.65
N PRO A 48 -6.17 -5.06 16.15
CA PRO A 48 -5.20 -4.06 15.74
C PRO A 48 -3.77 -4.34 16.26
N GLN A 49 -3.60 -5.14 17.33
CA GLN A 49 -2.28 -5.40 17.92
C GLN A 49 -1.46 -6.40 17.10
N SER A 50 -2.09 -7.53 16.72
CA SER A 50 -1.49 -8.51 15.81
C SER A 50 -1.15 -7.86 14.47
N PHE A 51 -2.01 -6.95 14.00
CA PHE A 51 -1.80 -6.22 12.76
C PHE A 51 -0.64 -5.22 12.85
N SER A 52 -0.54 -4.43 13.92
CA SER A 52 0.57 -3.49 14.13
C SER A 52 1.91 -4.23 14.19
N SER A 53 1.94 -5.39 14.86
CA SER A 53 3.11 -6.27 14.90
C SER A 53 3.48 -6.82 13.51
N PHE A 54 2.49 -7.12 12.67
CA PHE A 54 2.72 -7.54 11.30
C PHE A 54 3.28 -6.41 10.44
N LEU A 55 2.69 -5.21 10.51
CA LEU A 55 3.18 -4.03 9.78
C LEU A 55 4.62 -3.69 10.15
N SER A 56 4.97 -3.71 11.44
CA SER A 56 6.34 -3.48 11.91
C SER A 56 7.32 -4.42 11.21
N ARG A 57 6.97 -5.71 11.08
CA ARG A 57 7.81 -6.70 10.37
C ARG A 57 7.90 -6.41 8.88
N VAL A 58 6.82 -5.96 8.24
CA VAL A 58 6.85 -5.59 6.81
C VAL A 58 7.77 -4.39 6.58
N GLU A 59 7.70 -3.38 7.46
CA GLU A 59 8.54 -2.18 7.45
C GLU A 59 10.01 -2.53 7.71
N GLU A 60 10.31 -3.33 8.74
CA GLU A 60 11.65 -3.82 9.05
C GLU A 60 12.29 -4.58 7.86
N ASN A 61 11.49 -5.37 7.14
CA ASN A 61 11.95 -6.14 5.98
C ASN A 61 11.89 -5.35 4.66
N ASN A 62 11.37 -4.11 4.66
CA ASN A 62 11.09 -3.31 3.46
C ASN A 62 10.38 -4.10 2.35
N ASN A 63 9.49 -5.03 2.71
CA ASN A 63 8.93 -5.99 1.77
C ASN A 63 7.41 -5.93 1.75
N LEU A 64 6.90 -4.93 1.04
CA LEU A 64 5.48 -4.70 0.85
C LEU A 64 4.76 -5.87 0.13
N LEU A 65 5.47 -6.68 -0.66
CA LEU A 65 4.86 -7.86 -1.28
C LEU A 65 4.42 -8.89 -0.24
N LEU A 66 5.09 -8.96 0.92
CA LEU A 66 4.64 -9.81 2.03
C LEU A 66 3.29 -9.36 2.59
N PHE A 67 3.06 -8.05 2.65
CA PHE A 67 1.76 -7.47 3.03
C PHE A 67 0.65 -7.96 2.11
N PHE A 68 0.82 -7.82 0.80
CA PHE A 68 -0.21 -8.24 -0.16
C PHE A 68 -0.42 -9.75 -0.25
N ARG A 69 0.58 -10.57 0.10
CA ARG A 69 0.44 -12.04 0.12
C ARG A 69 -0.35 -12.57 1.31
N THR A 70 -0.47 -11.79 2.37
CA THR A 70 -1.14 -12.19 3.62
C THR A 70 -2.56 -11.65 3.72
N LEU A 71 -2.91 -10.64 2.93
CA LEU A 71 -4.29 -10.25 2.65
C LEU A 71 -4.99 -11.36 1.85
#